data_AF-A0A842DNF8-F1
#
_entry.id   AF-A0A842DNF8-F1
#
_cell.length_a   1.000
_cell.length_b   1.000
_cell.length_c   1.000
_cell.angle_alpha   90.00
_cell.angle_beta   90.00
_cell.angle_gamma   90.00
#
_symmetry.space_group_name_H-M   'P 1'
#
loop_
_entity.id
_entity.type
_entity.pdbx_description
1 polymer ?
#
loop_
_entity_poly.entity_id
_entity_poly.type
_entity_poly.pdbx_seq_one_letter_code
_entity_poly.pdbx_strand_id
1 'polypeptide(L)'
;MAGLRVLQAVLDINTRSWDIPRLEAVQGDYGSFTLQVTVVASGVVVNITGWRANFVASPDDIHIISDPVINFTDAANGKFEYTFVKEAFSTPGTIDNARFVLIKQDGTQLSGMPRFTYHVDEDPAQGKIDQKDYIGDFAAFQAQVTALQTQFNTLQSQITAMNVLPLDGTKKMTGTIVSEHDTPIAGQQTGAWWYRITKTLTNSFIQFSLATRVTGISNTKGLGYDFIQDYLRLNGKDVAIKDDSVQKTGNSTVSGVIDATNLKISTKDVATQDFVNTFAPYVQLFKGAAYFLDTNTYTFPVDAVKLGLYIDVSRYTPGTGPLEYGFRTIFIPREALLENSGKAIWEGMVGTDGAKKIFYGTATSIKGHADNGASPNSGWCIRRIGYR
;
A
#
# COMPACT_ATOMS: atom_id res chain seq x y z
N MET A 1 31.71 -19.15 52.22
CA MET A 1 32.00 -19.73 50.88
C MET A 1 33.14 -20.71 51.04
N ALA A 2 32.84 -22.01 51.14
CA ALA A 2 33.85 -23.04 50.96
C ALA A 2 34.30 -23.01 49.49
N GLY A 3 35.60 -23.05 49.23
CA GLY A 3 36.14 -22.97 47.87
C GLY A 3 35.64 -24.12 46.99
N LEU A 4 35.48 -23.85 45.69
CA LEU A 4 35.13 -24.82 44.68
C LEU A 4 36.12 -25.99 44.72
N ARG A 5 35.65 -27.20 45.02
CA ARG A 5 36.43 -28.43 44.98
C ARG A 5 36.36 -29.02 43.58
N VAL A 6 37.50 -29.09 42.90
CA VAL A 6 37.62 -29.71 41.57
C VAL A 6 38.23 -31.10 41.73
N LEU A 7 37.54 -32.13 41.24
CA LEU A 7 37.95 -33.52 41.35
C LEU A 7 38.11 -34.14 39.97
N GLN A 8 39.17 -34.93 39.79
CA GLN A 8 39.39 -35.69 38.56
C GLN A 8 38.54 -36.96 38.58
N ALA A 9 37.96 -37.29 37.44
CA ALA A 9 37.13 -38.47 37.26
C ALA A 9 37.55 -39.20 35.98
N VAL A 10 37.81 -40.49 36.07
CA VAL A 10 38.04 -41.35 34.89
C VAL A 10 36.90 -42.34 34.79
N LEU A 11 36.20 -42.33 33.65
CA LEU A 11 35.08 -43.24 33.37
C LEU A 11 35.49 -44.19 32.25
N ASP A 12 35.66 -45.48 32.57
CA ASP A 12 36.00 -46.50 31.58
C ASP A 12 34.75 -47.22 31.11
N ILE A 13 34.40 -46.99 29.83
CA ILE A 13 33.17 -47.53 29.24
C ILE A 13 33.25 -49.02 28.90
N ASN A 14 34.47 -49.58 28.82
CA ASN A 14 34.66 -50.99 28.47
C ASN A 14 34.65 -51.86 29.73
N THR A 15 35.43 -51.48 30.75
CA THR A 15 35.44 -52.18 32.05
C THR A 15 34.25 -51.80 32.92
N ARG A 16 33.51 -50.75 32.57
CA ARG A 16 32.39 -50.19 33.34
C ARG A 16 32.80 -49.80 34.76
N SER A 17 34.04 -49.35 34.90
CA SER A 17 34.60 -48.87 36.17
C SER A 17 34.72 -47.36 36.16
N TRP A 18 34.71 -46.79 37.35
CA TRP A 18 34.97 -45.38 37.57
C TRP A 18 36.13 -45.24 38.57
N ASP A 19 36.96 -44.23 38.36
CA ASP A 19 37.97 -43.77 39.31
C ASP A 19 37.67 -42.30 39.62
N ILE A 20 37.02 -42.06 40.75
CA ILE A 20 36.67 -40.74 41.25
C ILE A 20 37.02 -40.74 42.74
N PRO A 21 37.69 -39.69 43.25
CA PRO A 21 37.84 -39.50 44.69
C PRO A 21 36.48 -39.52 45.40
N ARG A 22 36.49 -39.85 46.70
CA ARG A 22 35.27 -39.87 47.52
C ARG A 22 34.51 -38.54 47.38
N LEU A 23 33.26 -38.64 46.93
CA LEU A 23 32.35 -37.50 46.76
C LEU A 23 31.44 -37.40 47.98
N GLU A 24 31.67 -36.38 48.79
CA GLU A 24 30.88 -36.09 50.00
C GLU A 24 30.45 -34.64 49.98
N ALA A 25 29.14 -34.41 50.02
CA ALA A 25 28.53 -33.10 50.09
C ALA A 25 27.63 -33.03 51.33
N VAL A 26 27.29 -31.81 51.75
CA VAL A 26 26.25 -31.58 52.76
C VAL A 26 24.95 -31.23 52.05
N GLN A 27 23.81 -31.61 52.63
CA GLN A 27 22.50 -31.28 52.08
C GLN A 27 22.37 -29.78 51.78
N GLY A 28 21.90 -29.42 50.59
CA GLY A 28 21.77 -28.02 50.17
C GLY A 28 23.06 -27.35 49.68
N ASP A 29 24.19 -28.06 49.64
CA ASP A 29 25.39 -27.60 48.94
C ASP A 29 25.06 -27.27 47.48
N TYR A 30 25.60 -26.16 46.97
CA TYR A 30 25.45 -25.76 45.57
C TYR A 30 26.72 -25.11 45.06
N GLY A 31 27.13 -25.44 43.83
CA GLY A 31 28.31 -24.85 43.21
C GLY A 31 29.63 -25.11 43.94
N SER A 32 29.68 -26.11 44.84
CA SER A 32 30.84 -26.45 45.65
C SER A 32 31.70 -27.56 45.05
N PHE A 33 31.19 -28.34 44.08
CA PHE A 33 31.88 -29.48 43.47
C PHE A 33 31.82 -29.47 41.95
N THR A 34 32.99 -29.61 41.33
CA THR A 34 33.14 -29.82 39.88
C THR A 34 33.93 -31.09 39.61
N LEU A 35 33.41 -31.96 38.74
CA LEU A 35 34.13 -33.09 38.17
C LEU A 35 34.79 -32.68 36.86
N GLN A 36 36.09 -32.93 36.74
CA GLN A 36 36.83 -32.97 35.48
C GLN A 36 36.86 -34.42 35.00
N VAL A 37 35.99 -34.75 34.06
CA VAL A 37 35.77 -36.12 33.60
C VAL A 37 36.62 -36.40 32.36
N THR A 38 37.29 -37.56 32.35
CA THR A 38 37.91 -38.15 31.16
C THR A 38 37.26 -39.50 30.85
N VAL A 39 36.71 -39.63 29.64
CA VAL A 39 36.09 -40.87 29.14
C VAL A 39 37.15 -41.71 28.43
N VAL A 40 37.30 -42.96 28.86
CA VAL A 40 38.26 -43.92 28.31
C VAL A 40 37.58 -45.25 27.96
N ALA A 41 38.21 -46.05 27.13
CA ALA A 41 37.87 -47.44 26.85
C ALA A 41 39.12 -48.30 27.06
N SER A 42 39.15 -49.10 28.12
CA SER A 42 40.34 -49.84 28.56
C SER A 42 41.59 -48.96 28.69
N GLY A 43 41.43 -47.82 29.35
CA GLY A 43 42.51 -46.85 29.57
C GLY A 43 42.90 -45.98 28.35
N VAL A 44 42.30 -46.19 27.18
CA VAL A 44 42.54 -45.35 25.99
C VAL A 44 41.45 -44.28 25.88
N VAL A 45 41.82 -43.02 25.70
CA VAL A 45 40.86 -41.91 25.57
C VAL A 45 39.88 -42.10 24.42
N VAL A 46 38.61 -41.78 24.66
CA VAL A 46 37.53 -41.88 23.67
C VAL A 46 37.22 -40.49 23.13
N ASN A 47 37.22 -40.33 21.80
CA ASN A 47 36.78 -39.07 21.20
C ASN A 47 35.25 -38.90 21.38
N ILE A 48 34.87 -37.87 22.10
CA ILE A 48 33.47 -37.51 22.41
C ILE A 48 33.01 -36.23 21.68
N THR A 49 33.65 -35.86 20.58
CA THR A 49 33.21 -34.76 19.72
C THR A 49 31.83 -35.05 19.13
N GLY A 50 30.93 -34.06 19.22
CA GLY A 50 29.56 -34.15 18.73
C GLY A 50 28.58 -34.89 19.67
N TRP A 51 29.06 -35.36 20.83
CA TRP A 51 28.20 -35.91 21.89
C TRP A 51 27.72 -34.79 22.81
N ARG A 52 26.56 -35.01 23.45
CA ARG A 52 26.05 -34.23 24.57
C ARG A 52 26.02 -35.13 25.79
N ALA A 53 26.43 -34.64 26.95
CA ALA A 53 26.39 -35.42 28.19
C ALA A 53 25.27 -34.88 29.09
N ASN A 54 24.58 -35.78 29.78
CA ASN A 54 23.63 -35.45 30.84
C ASN A 54 24.04 -36.17 32.12
N PHE A 55 24.08 -35.46 33.23
CA PHE A 55 24.13 -36.07 34.55
C PHE A 55 22.74 -36.58 34.92
N VAL A 56 22.68 -37.84 35.38
CA VAL A 56 21.44 -38.47 35.80
C VAL A 56 21.66 -39.17 37.14
N ALA A 57 20.78 -38.89 38.10
CA ALA A 57 20.74 -39.56 39.40
C ALA A 57 19.30 -39.58 39.92
N SER A 58 18.99 -40.52 40.80
CA SER A 58 17.74 -40.55 41.56
C SER A 58 18.11 -40.55 43.04
N PRO A 59 18.03 -39.39 43.72
CA PRO A 59 18.43 -39.27 45.12
C PRO A 59 17.47 -40.01 46.07
N ASP A 60 16.25 -40.31 45.62
CA ASP A 60 15.26 -41.14 46.29
C ASP A 60 14.32 -41.80 45.26
N ASP A 61 13.27 -42.48 45.73
CA ASP A 61 12.33 -43.26 44.91
C ASP A 61 11.36 -42.40 44.07
N ILE A 62 11.29 -41.08 44.28
CA ILE A 62 10.31 -40.19 43.63
C ILE A 62 10.95 -39.05 42.83
N HIS A 63 12.22 -38.74 43.06
CA HIS A 63 12.95 -37.70 42.35
C HIS A 63 13.92 -38.27 41.31
N ILE A 64 13.96 -37.61 40.14
CA ILE A 64 14.95 -37.87 39.09
C ILE A 64 15.61 -36.54 38.75
N ILE A 65 16.93 -36.55 38.78
CA ILE A 65 17.77 -35.45 38.31
C ILE A 65 18.20 -35.79 36.90
N SER A 66 18.00 -34.86 35.99
CA SER A 66 18.49 -34.95 34.61
C SER A 66 19.00 -33.58 34.22
N ASP A 67 20.29 -33.38 34.33
CA ASP A 67 20.93 -32.08 34.17
C ASP A 67 21.92 -32.10 33.00
N PRO A 68 21.78 -31.20 32.02
CA PRO A 68 22.69 -31.17 30.88
C PRO A 68 24.10 -30.71 31.29
N VAL A 69 25.10 -31.45 30.83
CA VAL A 69 26.51 -31.06 30.92
C VAL A 69 26.81 -30.10 29.78
N ILE A 70 27.18 -28.87 30.13
CA ILE A 70 27.37 -27.79 29.16
C ILE A 70 28.84 -27.52 28.80
N ASN A 71 29.80 -28.04 29.58
CA ASN A 71 31.22 -27.70 29.43
C ASN A 71 32.04 -28.88 28.90
N PHE A 72 32.19 -28.99 27.58
CA PHE A 72 33.14 -29.92 26.97
C PHE A 72 34.49 -29.22 26.81
N THR A 73 35.43 -29.51 27.70
CA THR A 73 36.71 -28.82 27.79
C THR A 73 37.73 -29.29 26.75
N ASP A 74 37.70 -30.58 26.39
CA ASP A 74 38.51 -31.16 25.32
C ASP A 74 37.86 -32.45 24.80
N ALA A 75 36.82 -32.28 23.99
CA ALA A 75 36.00 -33.38 23.50
C ALA A 75 36.77 -34.37 22.61
N ALA A 76 37.83 -33.92 21.92
CA ALA A 76 38.65 -34.81 21.09
C ALA A 76 39.39 -35.85 21.92
N ASN A 77 39.76 -35.50 23.16
CA ASN A 77 40.44 -36.38 24.11
C ASN A 77 39.52 -36.90 25.22
N GLY A 78 38.19 -36.88 25.02
CA GLY A 78 37.24 -37.48 25.95
C GLY A 78 36.93 -36.65 27.19
N LYS A 79 37.21 -35.35 27.20
CA LYS A 79 37.12 -34.53 28.41
C LYS A 79 35.94 -33.57 28.45
N PHE A 80 35.30 -33.51 29.62
CA PHE A 80 34.26 -32.53 29.96
C PHE A 80 34.28 -32.19 31.45
N GLU A 81 33.62 -31.10 31.82
CA GLU A 81 33.45 -30.64 33.19
C GLU A 81 31.98 -30.64 33.59
N TYR A 82 31.70 -31.07 34.82
CA TYR A 82 30.37 -31.05 35.39
C TYR A 82 30.38 -30.49 36.81
N THR A 83 29.66 -29.39 37.03
CA THR A 83 29.41 -28.85 38.37
C THR A 83 28.05 -29.33 38.84
N PHE A 84 28.00 -29.95 40.02
CA PHE A 84 26.74 -30.48 40.54
C PHE A 84 25.74 -29.38 40.84
N VAL A 85 24.50 -29.60 40.41
CA VAL A 85 23.34 -28.77 40.76
C VAL A 85 22.90 -29.03 42.19
N LYS A 86 22.20 -28.08 42.81
CA LYS A 86 21.72 -28.19 44.20
C LYS A 86 20.82 -29.41 44.40
N GLU A 87 20.08 -29.81 43.37
CA GLU A 87 19.19 -30.97 43.38
C GLU A 87 19.98 -32.27 43.58
N ALA A 88 21.24 -32.34 43.16
CA ALA A 88 22.11 -33.51 43.40
C ALA A 88 22.36 -33.76 44.89
N PHE A 89 22.27 -32.71 45.71
CA PHE A 89 22.52 -32.77 47.15
C PHE A 89 21.26 -32.41 47.95
N SER A 90 20.06 -32.66 47.40
CA SER A 90 18.80 -32.30 48.07
C SER A 90 18.37 -33.29 49.15
N THR A 91 18.78 -34.56 49.04
CA THR A 91 18.34 -35.65 49.92
C THR A 91 19.55 -36.28 50.60
N PRO A 92 19.60 -36.35 51.94
CA PRO A 92 20.69 -37.02 52.67
C PRO A 92 20.72 -38.52 52.38
N GLY A 93 21.93 -39.09 52.38
CA GLY A 93 22.15 -40.53 52.20
C GLY A 93 23.16 -40.86 51.11
N THR A 94 23.19 -42.13 50.73
CA THR A 94 24.07 -42.64 49.66
C THR A 94 23.29 -42.73 48.35
N ILE A 95 23.82 -42.11 47.30
CA ILE A 95 23.25 -42.13 45.97
C ILE A 95 24.13 -43.03 45.11
N ASP A 96 23.64 -44.21 44.75
CA ASP A 96 24.41 -45.29 44.09
C ASP A 96 24.09 -45.47 42.59
N ASN A 97 23.20 -44.65 42.05
CA ASN A 97 22.66 -44.77 40.70
C ASN A 97 23.11 -43.64 39.76
N ALA A 98 24.01 -42.77 40.23
CA ALA A 98 24.50 -41.61 39.51
C ALA A 98 25.30 -42.03 38.29
N ARG A 99 25.09 -41.36 37.16
CA ARG A 99 25.80 -41.64 35.90
C ARG A 99 25.77 -40.45 34.96
N PHE A 100 26.66 -40.49 33.98
CA PHE A 100 26.58 -39.65 32.81
C PHE A 100 26.01 -40.44 31.62
N VAL A 101 25.10 -39.82 30.88
CA VAL A 101 24.56 -40.38 29.63
C VAL A 101 25.03 -39.49 28.49
N LEU A 102 25.81 -40.06 27.56
CA LEU A 102 26.27 -39.35 26.37
C LEU A 102 25.38 -39.70 25.17
N ILE A 103 24.83 -38.70 24.49
CA ILE A 103 23.87 -38.85 23.39
C ILE A 103 24.27 -37.96 22.20
N LYS A 104 24.23 -38.51 20.99
CA LYS A 104 24.36 -37.74 19.75
C LYS A 104 23.04 -37.07 19.35
N GLN A 105 23.11 -36.14 18.42
CA GLN A 105 21.92 -35.46 17.89
C GLN A 105 20.89 -36.41 17.25
N ASP A 106 21.34 -37.56 16.73
CA ASP A 106 20.50 -38.61 16.15
C ASP A 106 19.85 -39.53 17.20
N GLY A 107 20.08 -39.30 18.50
CA GLY A 107 19.55 -40.11 19.59
C GLY A 107 20.41 -41.32 19.97
N THR A 108 21.51 -41.57 19.27
CA THR A 108 22.43 -42.67 19.60
C THR A 108 23.07 -42.39 20.96
N GLN A 109 23.01 -43.37 21.89
CA GLN A 109 23.65 -43.28 23.20
C GLN A 109 25.00 -44.00 23.21
N LEU A 110 25.98 -43.44 23.91
CA LEU A 110 27.27 -44.10 24.15
C LEU A 110 27.05 -45.21 25.18
N SER A 111 27.19 -46.45 24.75
CA SER A 111 27.01 -47.62 25.62
C SER A 111 28.15 -47.76 26.62
N GLY A 112 27.86 -48.35 27.78
CA GLY A 112 28.89 -48.74 28.75
C GLY A 112 29.28 -47.68 29.77
N MET A 113 28.67 -46.49 29.77
CA MET A 113 28.93 -45.46 30.79
C MET A 113 28.72 -46.03 32.21
N PRO A 114 29.74 -45.96 33.10
CA PRO A 114 29.66 -46.52 34.44
C PRO A 114 28.72 -45.71 35.33
N ARG A 115 28.14 -46.39 36.33
CA ARG A 115 27.49 -45.73 37.47
C ARG A 115 28.54 -45.47 38.54
N PHE A 116 28.39 -44.37 39.26
CA PHE A 116 29.22 -44.02 40.40
C PHE A 116 28.36 -43.65 41.61
N THR A 117 29.00 -43.58 42.77
CA THR A 117 28.35 -43.35 44.05
C THR A 117 28.84 -42.06 44.68
N TYR A 118 27.95 -41.33 45.33
CA TYR A 118 28.31 -40.20 46.19
C TYR A 118 27.47 -40.19 47.47
N HIS A 119 27.94 -39.48 48.49
CA HIS A 119 27.28 -39.37 49.79
C HIS A 119 26.88 -37.92 50.07
N VAL A 120 25.70 -37.76 50.67
CA VAL A 120 25.17 -36.48 51.12
C VAL A 120 24.91 -36.57 52.63
N ASP A 121 25.68 -35.83 53.41
CA ASP A 121 25.45 -35.68 54.85
C ASP A 121 24.22 -34.79 55.08
N GLU A 122 23.43 -35.10 56.10
CA GLU A 122 22.30 -34.25 56.52
C GLU A 122 22.82 -32.89 57.00
N ASP A 123 22.27 -31.78 56.48
CA ASP A 123 22.59 -30.45 57.01
C ASP A 123 21.90 -30.27 58.37
N PRO A 124 22.65 -30.13 59.48
CA PRO A 124 22.05 -29.96 60.80
C PRO A 124 21.22 -28.68 60.94
N ALA A 125 21.38 -27.70 60.04
CA ALA A 125 20.63 -26.45 59.99
C ALA A 125 19.38 -26.50 59.09
N GLN A 126 19.20 -27.55 58.27
CA GLN A 126 18.07 -27.67 57.38
C GLN A 126 16.75 -27.72 58.16
N GLY A 127 15.84 -26.79 57.86
CA GLY A 127 14.58 -26.61 58.60
C GLY A 127 14.72 -25.95 59.98
N LYS A 128 15.93 -25.56 60.41
CA LYS A 128 16.22 -24.86 61.69
C LYS A 128 16.70 -23.43 61.52
N ILE A 129 16.95 -22.98 60.30
CA ILE A 129 17.22 -21.56 60.00
C ILE A 129 15.91 -20.80 60.22
N ASP A 130 15.89 -19.92 61.23
CA ASP A 130 14.71 -19.13 61.55
C ASP A 130 14.35 -18.24 60.37
N GLN A 131 13.04 -18.02 60.15
CA GLN A 131 12.53 -17.11 59.12
C GLN A 131 13.19 -15.72 59.18
N LYS A 132 13.60 -15.28 60.38
CA LYS A 132 14.29 -14.01 60.62
C LYS A 132 15.66 -13.91 59.93
N ASP A 133 16.32 -15.02 59.67
CA ASP A 133 17.65 -15.04 59.05
C ASP A 133 17.53 -14.91 57.51
N TYR A 134 16.38 -15.29 56.93
CA TYR A 134 16.03 -14.98 55.54
C TYR A 134 15.63 -13.51 55.32
N ILE A 135 15.30 -12.76 56.39
CA ILE A 135 14.93 -11.34 56.27
C ILE A 135 16.13 -10.52 55.75
N GLY A 136 17.36 -10.88 56.12
CA GLY A 136 18.57 -10.22 55.61
C GLY A 136 18.73 -10.39 54.10
N ASP A 137 18.56 -11.62 53.60
CA ASP A 137 18.62 -11.93 52.17
C ASP A 137 17.47 -11.29 51.39
N PHE A 138 16.27 -11.27 51.96
CA PHE A 138 15.13 -10.58 51.37
C PHE A 138 15.34 -9.06 51.31
N ALA A 139 15.93 -8.46 52.35
CA ALA A 139 16.28 -7.04 52.35
C ALA A 139 17.36 -6.73 51.32
N ALA A 140 18.36 -7.59 51.16
CA ALA A 140 19.39 -7.46 50.12
C ALA A 140 18.79 -7.57 48.71
N PHE A 141 17.89 -8.53 48.49
CA PHE A 141 17.17 -8.67 47.24
C PHE A 141 16.28 -7.45 46.94
N GLN A 142 15.54 -6.96 47.94
CA GLN A 142 14.72 -5.75 47.82
C GLN A 142 15.59 -4.52 47.46
N ALA A 143 16.78 -4.40 48.03
CA ALA A 143 17.73 -3.35 47.68
C ALA A 143 18.20 -3.44 46.23
N GLN A 144 18.50 -4.66 45.73
CA GLN A 144 18.87 -4.88 44.33
C GLN A 144 17.72 -4.53 43.37
N VAL A 145 16.49 -4.96 43.68
CA VAL A 145 15.29 -4.63 42.89
C VAL A 145 15.06 -3.12 42.85
N THR A 146 15.25 -2.44 43.98
CA THR A 146 15.11 -0.97 44.07
C THR A 146 16.19 -0.25 43.25
N ALA A 147 17.43 -0.75 43.28
CA ALA A 147 18.51 -0.20 42.48
C ALA A 147 18.24 -0.37 40.97
N LEU A 148 17.76 -1.54 40.55
CA LEU A 148 17.37 -1.80 39.16
C LEU A 148 16.22 -0.89 38.71
N GLN A 149 15.20 -0.70 39.55
CA GLN A 149 14.09 0.23 39.25
C GLN A 149 14.59 1.67 39.06
N THR A 150 15.55 2.08 39.89
CA THR A 150 16.17 3.41 39.78
C THR A 150 16.91 3.57 38.46
N GLN A 151 17.73 2.58 38.07
CA GLN A 151 18.43 2.57 36.79
C GLN A 151 17.46 2.61 35.60
N PHE A 152 16.38 1.83 35.65
CA PHE A 152 15.34 1.83 34.62
C PHE A 152 14.69 3.20 34.46
N ASN A 153 14.33 3.85 35.58
CA ASN A 153 13.75 5.18 35.57
C ASN A 153 14.73 6.23 35.01
N THR A 154 16.03 6.13 35.35
CA THR A 154 17.06 7.00 34.78
C THR A 154 17.19 6.81 33.27
N LEU A 155 17.26 5.58 32.78
CA LEU A 155 17.32 5.27 31.35
C LEU A 155 16.07 5.77 30.62
N GLN A 156 14.88 5.56 31.19
CA GLN A 156 13.62 6.04 30.63
C GLN A 156 13.60 7.58 30.51
N SER A 157 14.12 8.27 31.53
CA SER A 157 14.27 9.73 31.51
C SER A 157 15.27 10.18 30.44
N GLN A 158 16.42 9.50 30.33
CA GLN A 158 17.41 9.76 29.29
C GLN A 158 16.83 9.56 27.88
N ILE A 159 16.11 8.47 27.63
CA ILE A 159 15.42 8.21 26.35
C ILE A 159 14.37 9.29 26.06
N THR A 160 13.64 9.74 27.07
CA THR A 160 12.64 10.80 26.91
C THR A 160 13.29 12.15 26.60
N ALA A 161 14.45 12.42 27.22
CA ALA A 161 15.25 13.62 26.99
C ALA A 161 16.01 13.58 25.65
N MET A 162 16.28 12.39 25.10
CA MET A 162 16.84 12.26 23.77
C MET A 162 15.86 12.83 22.75
N ASN A 163 16.32 13.84 22.02
CA ASN A 163 15.58 14.46 20.92
C ASN A 163 15.65 13.58 19.65
N VAL A 164 15.31 12.29 19.80
CA VAL A 164 15.23 11.32 18.71
C VAL A 164 13.82 11.25 18.16
N LEU A 165 13.70 11.21 16.83
CA LEU A 165 12.44 10.98 16.15
C LEU A 165 12.18 9.46 16.07
N PRO A 166 11.12 8.94 16.71
CA PRO A 166 10.77 7.52 16.63
C PRO A 166 10.43 7.11 15.18
N LEU A 167 10.84 5.89 14.79
CA LEU A 167 10.53 5.33 13.47
C LEU A 167 9.07 4.85 13.33
N ASP A 168 8.33 4.76 14.44
CA ASP A 168 6.93 4.31 14.48
C ASP A 168 5.91 5.41 14.13
N GLY A 169 6.37 6.64 13.88
CA GLY A 169 5.52 7.77 13.52
C GLY A 169 4.72 8.39 14.67
N THR A 170 4.99 8.00 15.92
CA THR A 170 4.27 8.52 17.11
C THR A 170 4.59 9.98 17.44
N LYS A 171 5.76 10.49 17.03
CA LYS A 171 6.13 11.92 17.15
C LYS A 171 6.26 12.56 15.77
N LYS A 172 5.85 13.82 15.68
CA LYS A 172 6.03 14.65 14.48
C LYS A 172 7.21 15.60 14.69
N MET A 173 8.06 15.77 13.67
CA MET A 173 8.98 16.91 13.66
C MET A 173 8.17 18.20 13.50
N THR A 174 8.27 19.10 14.47
CA THR A 174 7.66 20.43 14.42
C THR A 174 8.75 21.48 14.54
N GLY A 175 8.71 22.54 13.72
CA GLY A 175 9.70 23.63 13.72
C GLY A 175 10.42 23.80 12.39
N THR A 176 11.45 24.65 12.39
CA THR A 176 12.23 24.99 11.19
C THR A 176 13.52 24.17 11.15
N ILE A 177 13.82 23.54 10.01
CA ILE A 177 15.13 22.94 9.75
C ILE A 177 16.07 24.06 9.29
N VAL A 178 17.05 24.42 10.12
CA VAL A 178 18.12 25.36 9.77
C VAL A 178 19.37 24.55 9.45
N SER A 179 19.95 24.73 8.26
CA SER A 179 21.20 24.09 7.87
C SER A 179 22.21 25.14 7.43
N GLU A 180 23.43 24.99 7.91
CA GLU A 180 24.59 25.78 7.47
C GLU A 180 25.11 25.28 6.11
N HIS A 181 24.80 24.04 5.75
CA HIS A 181 25.22 23.45 4.48
C HIS A 181 24.32 23.88 3.32
N ASP A 182 24.91 23.88 2.12
CA ASP A 182 24.19 24.24 0.90
C ASP A 182 23.14 23.21 0.50
N THR A 183 23.23 21.96 0.97
CA THR A 183 22.30 20.87 0.64
C THR A 183 21.64 20.29 1.90
N PRO A 184 20.66 20.99 2.52
CA PRO A 184 20.04 20.61 3.79
C PRO A 184 19.33 19.25 3.79
N ILE A 185 18.73 18.86 2.66
CA ILE A 185 17.99 17.60 2.50
C ILE A 185 18.36 16.99 1.16
N ALA A 186 18.79 15.73 1.18
CA ALA A 186 19.06 14.98 -0.02
C ALA A 186 18.70 13.51 0.19
N GLY A 187 18.14 12.89 -0.85
CA GLY A 187 17.94 11.46 -0.91
C GLY A 187 18.81 10.86 -2.00
N GLN A 188 19.43 9.72 -1.72
CA GLN A 188 20.23 8.96 -2.69
C GLN A 188 19.57 7.60 -2.98
N GLN A 189 19.59 7.20 -4.25
CA GLN A 189 19.36 5.82 -4.65
C GLN A 189 20.60 5.38 -5.42
N THR A 190 21.33 4.40 -4.88
CA THR A 190 22.43 3.69 -5.55
C THR A 190 23.45 4.60 -6.25
N GLY A 191 24.13 5.45 -5.49
CA GLY A 191 25.25 6.27 -6.00
C GLY A 191 24.85 7.51 -6.79
N ALA A 192 23.55 7.76 -6.99
CA ALA A 192 23.03 9.00 -7.58
C ALA A 192 22.03 9.69 -6.64
N TRP A 193 22.05 11.02 -6.61
CA TRP A 193 21.03 11.83 -5.92
C TRP A 193 19.70 11.63 -6.63
N TRP A 194 18.60 11.33 -5.94
CA TRP A 194 17.27 11.26 -6.57
C TRP A 194 16.52 12.60 -6.47
N TYR A 195 16.63 13.26 -5.32
CA TYR A 195 16.24 14.65 -5.10
C TYR A 195 17.14 15.32 -4.08
N ARG A 196 17.32 16.65 -4.20
CA ARG A 196 17.95 17.47 -3.18
C ARG A 196 17.33 18.86 -3.12
N ILE A 197 17.28 19.44 -1.92
CA ILE A 197 17.04 20.86 -1.72
C ILE A 197 18.41 21.51 -1.57
N THR A 198 18.72 22.49 -2.41
CA THR A 198 20.00 23.22 -2.37
C THR A 198 19.78 24.72 -2.33
N LYS A 199 20.71 25.47 -1.75
CA LYS A 199 20.66 26.94 -1.71
C LYS A 199 21.93 27.55 -2.32
N THR A 200 21.82 28.81 -2.72
CA THR A 200 22.93 29.74 -2.93
C THR A 200 22.73 30.94 -2.01
N LEU A 201 23.61 31.95 -2.09
CA LEU A 201 23.46 33.19 -1.32
C LEU A 201 22.11 33.91 -1.56
N THR A 202 21.47 33.70 -2.71
CA THR A 202 20.27 34.45 -3.12
C THR A 202 19.05 33.59 -3.40
N ASN A 203 19.21 32.28 -3.65
CA ASN A 203 18.13 31.43 -4.14
C ASN A 203 18.11 30.07 -3.45
N SER A 204 16.94 29.43 -3.44
CA SER A 204 16.75 28.04 -3.02
C SER A 204 16.14 27.24 -4.17
N PHE A 205 16.61 26.01 -4.35
CA PHE A 205 16.26 25.15 -5.47
C PHE A 205 15.86 23.76 -4.96
N ILE A 206 14.89 23.15 -5.62
CA ILE A 206 14.61 21.71 -5.52
C ILE A 206 15.10 21.07 -6.83
N GLN A 207 16.03 20.14 -6.73
CA GLN A 207 16.67 19.49 -7.88
C GLN A 207 16.40 17.99 -7.87
N PHE A 208 16.22 17.42 -9.06
CA PHE A 208 16.00 16.00 -9.29
C PHE A 208 16.97 15.51 -10.35
N SER A 209 17.48 14.28 -10.25
CA SER A 209 18.40 13.71 -11.24
C SER A 209 17.71 13.13 -12.47
N LEU A 210 16.42 12.82 -12.34
CA LEU A 210 15.57 12.29 -13.41
C LEU A 210 14.35 13.21 -13.59
N ALA A 211 13.63 13.04 -14.71
CA ALA A 211 12.39 13.75 -14.94
C ALA A 211 11.37 13.42 -13.83
N THR A 212 11.04 14.40 -13.00
CA THR A 212 10.12 14.23 -11.87
C THR A 212 8.69 14.56 -12.27
N ARG A 213 7.76 13.68 -11.92
CA ARG A 213 6.32 13.96 -11.96
C ARG A 213 5.88 14.46 -10.58
N VAL A 214 5.48 15.72 -10.49
CA VAL A 214 4.87 16.28 -9.27
C VAL A 214 3.37 16.05 -9.32
N THR A 215 2.83 15.25 -8.40
CA THR A 215 1.39 15.01 -8.26
C THR A 215 0.92 15.38 -6.86
N GLY A 216 -0.27 15.94 -6.72
CA GLY A 216 -0.90 16.15 -5.42
C GLY A 216 -1.19 14.82 -4.69
N ILE A 217 -1.22 14.87 -3.36
CA ILE A 217 -1.46 13.70 -2.51
C ILE A 217 -2.94 13.27 -2.61
N SER A 218 -3.18 11.95 -2.71
CA SER A 218 -4.50 11.30 -2.57
C SER A 218 -5.56 11.54 -3.66
N ASN A 219 -5.18 11.74 -4.94
CA ASN A 219 -6.13 11.95 -6.06
C ASN A 219 -7.09 13.16 -5.89
N THR A 220 -6.97 13.92 -4.79
CA THR A 220 -7.74 15.14 -4.57
C THR A 220 -7.02 16.28 -5.26
N LYS A 221 -7.67 16.89 -6.25
CA LYS A 221 -7.20 18.14 -6.84
C LYS A 221 -7.28 19.24 -5.77
N GLY A 222 -6.16 19.55 -5.13
CA GLY A 222 -5.99 20.84 -4.47
C GLY A 222 -6.01 21.97 -5.51
N LEU A 223 -6.25 23.21 -5.06
CA LEU A 223 -5.94 24.39 -5.88
C LEU A 223 -4.48 24.25 -6.30
N GLY A 224 -4.23 24.11 -7.61
CA GLY A 224 -2.91 23.73 -8.13
C GLY A 224 -1.79 24.63 -7.60
N TYR A 225 -0.56 24.12 -7.60
CA TYR A 225 0.61 24.97 -7.35
C TYR A 225 0.82 25.90 -8.55
N ASP A 226 0.77 27.21 -8.32
CA ASP A 226 1.27 28.19 -9.28
C ASP A 226 2.81 28.18 -9.21
N PHE A 227 3.44 27.58 -10.22
CA PHE A 227 4.88 27.72 -10.42
C PHE A 227 5.13 29.10 -11.05
N ILE A 228 5.46 30.09 -10.22
CA ILE A 228 6.02 31.35 -10.71
C ILE A 228 7.46 31.06 -11.13
N GLN A 229 7.67 30.81 -12.43
CA GLN A 229 8.99 30.58 -13.02
C GLN A 229 9.28 31.70 -14.03
N ASP A 230 10.47 32.31 -13.93
CA ASP A 230 10.87 33.39 -14.84
C ASP A 230 11.10 32.88 -16.27
N TYR A 231 11.41 31.59 -16.43
CA TYR A 231 11.49 30.89 -17.71
C TYR A 231 11.36 29.37 -17.54
N LEU A 232 10.87 28.70 -18.59
CA LEU A 232 11.00 27.28 -18.85
C LEU A 232 12.07 27.11 -19.93
N ARG A 233 13.13 26.33 -19.65
CA ARG A 233 14.20 26.02 -20.62
C ARG A 233 14.16 24.55 -21.03
N LEU A 234 14.31 24.29 -22.32
CA LEU A 234 14.55 22.96 -22.87
C LEU A 234 15.86 22.99 -23.66
N ASN A 235 16.81 22.12 -23.30
CA ASN A 235 18.14 22.02 -23.95
C ASN A 235 18.89 23.37 -24.04
N GLY A 236 18.84 24.15 -22.95
CA GLY A 236 19.52 25.45 -22.87
C GLY A 236 18.84 26.58 -23.66
N LYS A 237 17.67 26.33 -24.25
CA LYS A 237 16.85 27.36 -24.94
C LYS A 237 15.62 27.68 -24.12
N ASP A 238 15.27 28.95 -24.04
CA ASP A 238 14.01 29.40 -23.47
C ASP A 238 12.85 28.92 -24.35
N VAL A 239 11.91 28.18 -23.76
CA VAL A 239 10.68 27.68 -24.41
C VAL A 239 9.41 28.34 -23.86
N ALA A 240 9.51 29.00 -22.71
CA ALA A 240 8.55 30.00 -22.24
C ALA A 240 9.30 30.96 -21.32
N ILE A 241 9.16 32.26 -21.47
CA ILE A 241 9.66 33.25 -20.50
C ILE A 241 8.49 33.85 -19.70
N LYS A 242 8.77 34.53 -18.59
CA LYS A 242 7.74 35.20 -17.76
C LYS A 242 6.85 36.14 -18.57
N ASP A 243 7.43 36.78 -19.57
CA ASP A 243 6.72 37.69 -20.47
C ASP A 243 5.88 36.93 -21.53
N ASP A 244 6.14 35.63 -21.76
CA ASP A 244 5.26 34.74 -22.53
C ASP A 244 4.02 34.32 -21.74
N SER A 245 4.01 34.56 -20.42
CA SER A 245 2.78 34.51 -19.64
C SER A 245 1.95 35.75 -19.94
N VAL A 246 1.42 35.79 -21.17
CA VAL A 246 0.26 36.62 -21.46
C VAL A 246 -0.85 36.03 -20.60
N GLN A 247 -1.12 36.64 -19.44
CA GLN A 247 -2.45 36.57 -18.87
C GLN A 247 -3.38 36.97 -20.01
N LYS A 248 -4.07 35.98 -20.59
CA LYS A 248 -5.11 36.22 -21.59
C LYS A 248 -6.30 36.86 -20.88
N THR A 249 -6.19 38.15 -20.66
CA THR A 249 -7.30 39.01 -20.31
C THR A 249 -7.50 39.95 -21.49
N GLY A 250 -8.44 39.60 -22.37
CA GLY A 250 -8.83 40.40 -23.53
C GLY A 250 -8.21 39.96 -24.87
N ASN A 251 -8.91 40.30 -25.95
CA ASN A 251 -8.56 39.99 -27.33
C ASN A 251 -7.19 40.59 -27.72
N SER A 252 -6.13 39.79 -27.70
CA SER A 252 -4.87 40.12 -28.35
C SER A 252 -4.69 39.28 -29.61
N THR A 253 -4.64 39.96 -30.76
CA THR A 253 -4.26 39.37 -32.05
C THR A 253 -2.75 39.18 -32.11
N VAL A 254 -2.30 37.94 -32.26
CA VAL A 254 -0.89 37.62 -32.57
C VAL A 254 -0.67 37.91 -34.05
N SER A 255 0.21 38.88 -34.36
CA SER A 255 0.66 39.12 -35.73
C SER A 255 1.88 38.26 -36.01
N GLY A 256 1.68 37.18 -36.78
CA GLY A 256 2.72 36.29 -37.28
C GLY A 256 2.10 35.43 -38.38
N VAL A 257 2.86 35.17 -39.44
CA VAL A 257 2.41 34.27 -40.53
C VAL A 257 2.33 32.86 -39.96
N ILE A 258 1.12 32.42 -39.65
CA ILE A 258 0.85 31.02 -39.30
C ILE A 258 0.81 30.25 -40.63
N ASP A 259 1.82 29.41 -40.89
CA ASP A 259 1.74 28.37 -41.91
C ASP A 259 0.68 27.35 -41.45
N ALA A 260 -0.55 27.56 -41.92
CA ALA A 260 -1.74 26.85 -41.49
C ALA A 260 -1.88 25.44 -42.11
N THR A 261 -0.87 24.95 -42.83
CA THR A 261 -1.01 23.75 -43.66
C THR A 261 -1.30 22.47 -42.85
N ASN A 262 -1.03 22.45 -41.53
CA ASN A 262 -1.35 21.31 -40.65
C ASN A 262 -1.92 21.69 -39.27
N LEU A 263 -2.42 22.91 -39.09
CA LEU A 263 -2.91 23.36 -37.78
C LEU A 263 -4.38 22.95 -37.56
N LYS A 264 -4.61 21.74 -37.06
CA LYS A 264 -5.91 21.32 -36.50
C LYS A 264 -6.04 21.85 -35.06
N ILE A 265 -6.47 23.10 -34.90
CA ILE A 265 -6.88 23.61 -33.59
C ILE A 265 -8.27 23.02 -33.29
N SER A 266 -8.34 21.98 -32.46
CA SER A 266 -9.60 21.48 -31.90
C SER A 266 -10.02 22.37 -30.72
N THR A 267 -10.32 23.64 -30.97
CA THR A 267 -11.01 24.48 -29.99
C THR A 267 -12.47 24.51 -30.36
N LYS A 268 -13.23 23.67 -29.64
CA LYS A 268 -14.65 23.78 -29.34
C LYS A 268 -15.26 25.15 -29.71
N ASP A 269 -15.64 25.29 -30.98
CA ASP A 269 -16.34 26.46 -31.48
C ASP A 269 -17.70 26.52 -30.79
N VAL A 270 -17.93 27.60 -30.05
CA VAL A 270 -19.30 28.04 -29.81
C VAL A 270 -19.81 28.41 -31.20
N ALA A 271 -20.57 27.49 -31.81
CA ALA A 271 -21.06 27.63 -33.17
C ALA A 271 -21.76 28.98 -33.32
N THR A 272 -21.07 29.95 -33.93
CA THR A 272 -21.69 31.20 -34.33
C THR A 272 -22.76 30.87 -35.36
N GLN A 273 -23.84 31.65 -35.42
CA GLN A 273 -24.91 31.45 -36.40
C GLN A 273 -24.35 31.39 -37.84
N ASP A 274 -23.24 32.08 -38.10
CA ASP A 274 -22.50 32.06 -39.37
C ASP A 274 -21.83 30.73 -39.66
N PHE A 275 -21.27 30.04 -38.66
CA PHE A 275 -20.74 28.69 -38.82
C PHE A 275 -21.85 27.70 -39.13
N VAL A 276 -22.98 27.75 -38.40
CA VAL A 276 -24.13 26.86 -38.67
C VAL A 276 -24.70 27.11 -40.07
N ASN A 277 -24.79 28.36 -40.50
CA ASN A 277 -25.27 28.71 -41.85
C ASN A 277 -24.31 28.26 -42.96
N THR A 278 -23.00 28.25 -42.70
CA THR A 278 -22.00 27.78 -43.65
C THR A 278 -21.94 26.25 -43.71
N PHE A 279 -22.03 25.57 -42.56
CA PHE A 279 -21.99 24.12 -42.46
C PHE A 279 -23.28 23.45 -42.97
N ALA A 280 -24.42 24.08 -42.72
CA ALA A 280 -25.76 23.55 -43.00
C ALA A 280 -26.65 24.65 -43.60
N PRO A 281 -26.39 25.08 -44.85
CA PRO A 281 -27.18 26.11 -45.51
C PRO A 281 -28.61 25.64 -45.71
N TYR A 282 -29.57 26.54 -45.53
CA TYR A 282 -30.98 26.21 -45.76
C TYR A 282 -31.26 26.03 -47.25
N VAL A 283 -31.73 24.85 -47.64
CA VAL A 283 -32.17 24.55 -49.01
C VAL A 283 -33.69 24.38 -49.02
N GLN A 284 -34.37 25.22 -49.79
CA GLN A 284 -35.83 25.18 -49.94
C GLN A 284 -36.25 24.14 -50.99
N LEU A 285 -37.12 23.22 -50.58
CA LEU A 285 -37.74 22.21 -51.44
C LEU A 285 -39.14 22.67 -51.93
N PHE A 286 -39.86 23.39 -51.08
CA PHE A 286 -41.21 23.88 -51.38
C PHE A 286 -41.46 25.22 -50.72
N LYS A 287 -42.23 26.08 -51.41
CA LYS A 287 -42.84 27.31 -50.87
C LYS A 287 -44.18 27.52 -51.55
N GLY A 288 -45.25 27.65 -50.77
CA GLY A 288 -46.61 27.78 -51.31
C GLY A 288 -47.67 27.57 -50.26
N ALA A 289 -48.83 27.03 -50.64
CA ALA A 289 -49.85 26.54 -49.71
C ALA A 289 -50.36 25.22 -50.25
N ALA A 290 -50.04 24.12 -49.58
CA ALA A 290 -50.48 22.79 -49.98
C ALA A 290 -50.93 22.00 -48.75
N TYR A 291 -51.91 21.12 -48.91
CA TYR A 291 -52.22 20.13 -47.88
C TYR A 291 -51.08 19.14 -47.66
N PHE A 292 -50.25 18.95 -48.70
CA PHE A 292 -49.16 17.98 -48.74
C PHE A 292 -49.71 16.55 -48.68
N LEU A 293 -50.38 16.16 -49.76
CA LEU A 293 -51.01 14.86 -49.95
C LEU A 293 -49.97 13.78 -50.22
N ASP A 294 -50.39 12.51 -50.28
CA ASP A 294 -49.54 11.38 -50.65
C ASP A 294 -48.98 11.46 -52.08
N THR A 295 -49.55 12.29 -52.94
CA THR A 295 -48.99 12.61 -54.27
C THR A 295 -47.84 13.62 -54.21
N ASN A 296 -47.66 14.33 -53.09
CA ASN A 296 -46.58 15.30 -52.92
C ASN A 296 -45.35 14.62 -52.31
N THR A 297 -44.28 14.54 -53.08
CA THR A 297 -42.98 14.01 -52.64
C THR A 297 -41.87 14.94 -53.11
N TYR A 298 -40.94 15.25 -52.22
CA TYR A 298 -39.70 15.95 -52.55
C TYR A 298 -38.50 15.05 -52.22
N THR A 299 -37.52 15.02 -53.11
CA THR A 299 -36.29 14.24 -52.96
C THR A 299 -35.08 15.15 -52.84
N PHE A 300 -34.06 14.68 -52.14
CA PHE A 300 -32.79 15.38 -51.92
C PHE A 300 -31.65 14.37 -51.81
N PRO A 301 -30.38 14.78 -52.03
CA PRO A 301 -29.23 13.88 -51.92
C PRO A 301 -29.07 13.28 -50.51
N VAL A 302 -28.55 12.06 -50.43
CA VAL A 302 -28.43 11.27 -49.18
C VAL A 302 -27.65 11.98 -48.06
N ASP A 303 -26.69 12.84 -48.43
CA ASP A 303 -25.86 13.57 -47.48
C ASP A 303 -26.21 15.07 -47.38
N ALA A 304 -27.31 15.51 -48.01
CA ALA A 304 -27.66 16.92 -48.09
C ALA A 304 -28.22 17.48 -46.79
N VAL A 305 -28.91 16.66 -45.99
CA VAL A 305 -29.48 17.06 -44.70
C VAL A 305 -28.42 16.92 -43.62
N LYS A 306 -27.87 18.03 -43.12
CA LYS A 306 -26.86 18.03 -42.05
C LYS A 306 -27.48 18.11 -40.66
N LEU A 307 -28.62 18.79 -40.52
CA LEU A 307 -29.34 19.00 -39.26
C LEU A 307 -30.73 18.35 -39.29
N GLY A 308 -31.53 18.59 -40.33
CA GLY A 308 -32.90 18.10 -40.41
C GLY A 308 -33.80 18.85 -41.37
N LEU A 309 -35.05 18.41 -41.47
CA LEU A 309 -36.09 19.06 -42.26
C LEU A 309 -36.85 20.08 -41.43
N TYR A 310 -37.08 21.26 -42.02
CA TYR A 310 -37.91 22.33 -41.49
C TYR A 310 -39.15 22.45 -42.35
N ILE A 311 -40.30 22.33 -41.71
CA ILE A 311 -41.61 22.39 -42.34
C ILE A 311 -42.41 23.48 -41.64
N ASP A 312 -42.70 24.57 -42.35
CA ASP A 312 -43.56 25.62 -41.81
C ASP A 312 -44.99 25.36 -42.23
N VAL A 313 -45.91 25.51 -41.28
CA VAL A 313 -47.34 25.35 -41.50
C VAL A 313 -48.08 26.60 -41.06
N SER A 314 -49.25 26.84 -41.63
CA SER A 314 -50.19 27.86 -41.18
C SER A 314 -51.64 27.39 -41.32
N ARG A 315 -52.57 28.13 -40.72
CA ARG A 315 -54.01 27.90 -40.88
C ARG A 315 -54.42 28.05 -42.35
N TYR A 316 -55.44 27.31 -42.76
CA TYR A 316 -55.96 27.28 -44.12
C TYR A 316 -57.48 27.12 -44.08
N THR A 317 -58.20 27.85 -44.95
CA THR A 317 -59.64 27.67 -45.14
C THR A 317 -59.88 27.03 -46.52
N PRO A 318 -60.45 25.81 -46.59
CA PRO A 318 -60.85 25.18 -47.84
C PRO A 318 -61.65 26.12 -48.75
N GLY A 319 -61.21 26.26 -50.01
CA GLY A 319 -61.83 27.17 -50.99
C GLY A 319 -61.42 28.65 -50.87
N THR A 320 -60.80 29.07 -49.78
CA THR A 320 -60.33 30.47 -49.58
C THR A 320 -58.81 30.59 -49.67
N GLY A 321 -58.05 29.64 -49.13
CA GLY A 321 -56.58 29.66 -49.16
C GLY A 321 -55.92 29.73 -47.78
N PRO A 322 -54.58 29.93 -47.75
CA PRO A 322 -53.82 30.05 -46.51
C PRO A 322 -54.22 31.32 -45.76
N LEU A 323 -54.32 31.21 -44.44
CA LEU A 323 -54.53 32.34 -43.55
C LEU A 323 -53.17 32.78 -42.99
N GLU A 324 -53.01 34.09 -42.80
CA GLU A 324 -51.76 34.69 -42.32
C GLU A 324 -51.69 34.71 -40.78
N TYR A 325 -52.19 33.66 -40.13
CA TYR A 325 -52.08 33.41 -38.70
C TYR A 325 -51.98 31.91 -38.38
N GLY A 326 -51.60 31.60 -37.13
CA GLY A 326 -51.42 30.23 -36.67
C GLY A 326 -50.21 29.55 -37.29
N PHE A 327 -49.05 30.21 -37.29
CA PHE A 327 -47.82 29.64 -37.84
C PHE A 327 -47.14 28.70 -36.84
N ARG A 328 -46.56 27.60 -37.34
CA ARG A 328 -45.69 26.70 -36.58
C ARG A 328 -44.59 26.16 -37.48
N THR A 329 -43.38 26.05 -36.95
CA THR A 329 -42.30 25.29 -37.58
C THR A 329 -42.22 23.91 -36.94
N ILE A 330 -42.27 22.89 -37.78
CA ILE A 330 -42.01 21.50 -37.44
C ILE A 330 -40.58 21.21 -37.85
N PHE A 331 -39.79 20.68 -36.93
CA PHE A 331 -38.42 20.25 -37.18
C PHE A 331 -38.33 18.74 -37.04
N ILE A 332 -37.94 18.06 -38.12
CA ILE A 332 -37.65 16.62 -38.10
C ILE A 332 -36.13 16.46 -38.15
N PRO A 333 -35.48 16.06 -37.05
CA PRO A 333 -34.02 15.94 -37.01
C PRO A 333 -33.54 14.85 -37.96
N ARG A 334 -32.32 14.99 -38.48
CA ARG A 334 -31.69 14.03 -39.41
C ARG A 334 -31.71 12.61 -38.85
N GLU A 335 -31.43 12.45 -37.57
CA GLU A 335 -31.40 11.15 -36.89
C GLU A 335 -32.78 10.48 -36.94
N ALA A 336 -33.86 11.25 -36.76
CA ALA A 336 -35.22 10.71 -36.88
C ALA A 336 -35.56 10.27 -38.31
N LEU A 337 -35.01 10.95 -39.34
CA LEU A 337 -35.17 10.52 -40.74
C LEU A 337 -34.45 9.21 -41.04
N LEU A 338 -33.39 8.90 -40.30
CA LEU A 338 -32.64 7.65 -40.41
C LEU A 338 -33.33 6.52 -39.62
N GLU A 339 -33.62 6.75 -38.33
CA GLU A 339 -34.18 5.74 -37.43
C GLU A 339 -35.64 5.39 -37.75
N ASN A 340 -36.42 6.38 -38.18
CA ASN A 340 -37.82 6.24 -38.54
C ASN A 340 -38.06 6.35 -40.04
N SER A 341 -37.05 6.02 -40.85
CA SER A 341 -37.10 6.08 -42.31
C SER A 341 -38.36 5.41 -42.87
N GLY A 342 -39.17 6.18 -43.59
CA GLY A 342 -40.39 5.72 -44.25
C GLY A 342 -41.58 5.45 -43.31
N LYS A 343 -41.44 5.69 -42.00
CA LYS A 343 -42.55 5.58 -41.03
C LYS A 343 -43.34 6.89 -40.97
N ALA A 344 -44.61 6.79 -40.56
CA ALA A 344 -45.49 7.94 -40.43
C ALA A 344 -45.10 8.80 -39.22
N ILE A 345 -44.80 10.08 -39.45
CA ILE A 345 -44.53 11.09 -38.43
C ILE A 345 -45.80 11.94 -38.28
N TRP A 346 -46.40 11.91 -37.09
CA TRP A 346 -47.67 12.57 -36.81
C TRP A 346 -47.43 13.83 -36.00
N GLU A 347 -47.79 14.97 -36.58
CA GLU A 347 -47.61 16.28 -35.96
C GLU A 347 -48.96 16.92 -35.68
N GLY A 348 -49.28 17.11 -34.40
CA GLY A 348 -50.47 17.83 -33.98
C GLY A 348 -50.40 19.31 -34.36
N MET A 349 -51.50 19.85 -34.86
CA MET A 349 -51.63 21.28 -35.13
C MET A 349 -52.10 22.01 -33.88
N VAL A 350 -51.72 23.28 -33.73
CA VAL A 350 -52.04 24.08 -32.52
C VAL A 350 -53.50 24.54 -32.61
N GLY A 351 -54.40 23.83 -31.91
CA GLY A 351 -55.83 24.11 -31.90
C GLY A 351 -56.63 23.09 -31.09
N THR A 352 -57.93 23.35 -30.93
CA THR A 352 -58.87 22.46 -30.22
C THR A 352 -59.58 21.46 -31.14
N ASP A 353 -59.36 21.56 -32.46
CA ASP A 353 -60.01 20.77 -33.51
C ASP A 353 -59.36 19.39 -33.75
N GLY A 354 -58.24 19.09 -33.08
CA GLY A 354 -57.54 17.81 -33.22
C GLY A 354 -56.85 17.62 -34.57
N ALA A 355 -56.69 18.68 -35.36
CA ALA A 355 -56.02 18.62 -36.66
C ALA A 355 -54.56 18.17 -36.52
N LYS A 356 -54.08 17.40 -37.49
CA LYS A 356 -52.69 16.92 -37.58
C LYS A 356 -52.17 16.95 -39.01
N LYS A 357 -50.85 16.87 -39.16
CA LYS A 357 -50.18 16.60 -40.42
C LYS A 357 -49.33 15.36 -40.32
N ILE A 358 -49.39 14.52 -41.34
CA ILE A 358 -48.68 13.25 -41.42
C ILE A 358 -47.64 13.36 -42.54
N PHE A 359 -46.41 12.95 -42.22
CA PHE A 359 -45.28 12.96 -43.14
C PHE A 359 -44.57 11.61 -43.13
N TYR A 360 -43.95 11.25 -44.25
CA TYR A 360 -43.06 10.10 -44.38
C TYR A 360 -41.69 10.61 -44.80
N GLY A 361 -40.78 10.72 -43.84
CA GLY A 361 -39.41 11.16 -44.06
C GLY A 361 -38.47 9.96 -44.25
N THR A 362 -37.50 10.10 -45.14
CA THR A 362 -36.33 9.21 -45.27
C THR A 362 -35.07 10.06 -45.34
N ALA A 363 -33.90 9.43 -45.37
CA ALA A 363 -32.62 10.12 -45.63
C ALA A 363 -32.55 10.87 -46.97
N THR A 364 -33.48 10.62 -47.91
CA THR A 364 -33.42 11.16 -49.28
C THR A 364 -34.74 11.77 -49.75
N SER A 365 -35.81 11.74 -48.93
CA SER A 365 -37.11 12.21 -49.36
C SER A 365 -38.03 12.60 -48.21
N ILE A 366 -39.01 13.44 -48.52
CA ILE A 366 -40.20 13.65 -47.69
C ILE A 366 -41.46 13.54 -48.55
N LYS A 367 -42.44 12.77 -48.06
CA LYS A 367 -43.73 12.53 -48.71
C LYS A 367 -44.88 12.88 -47.76
N GLY A 368 -45.99 13.38 -48.32
CA GLY A 368 -47.21 13.66 -47.59
C GLY A 368 -48.11 12.44 -47.38
N HIS A 369 -49.32 12.66 -46.85
CA HIS A 369 -50.33 11.61 -46.65
C HIS A 369 -51.70 12.07 -47.16
N ALA A 370 -52.51 11.14 -47.67
CA ALA A 370 -53.84 11.45 -48.21
C ALA A 370 -54.74 12.17 -47.19
N ASP A 371 -54.71 11.74 -45.91
CA ASP A 371 -55.52 12.34 -44.85
C ASP A 371 -55.19 13.81 -44.55
N ASN A 372 -54.07 14.34 -45.03
CA ASN A 372 -53.72 15.74 -44.81
C ASN A 372 -54.71 16.70 -45.48
N GLY A 373 -55.46 16.25 -46.48
CA GLY A 373 -56.53 16.99 -47.15
C GLY A 373 -57.94 16.73 -46.59
N ALA A 374 -58.10 15.83 -45.62
CA ALA A 374 -59.39 15.55 -44.98
C ALA A 374 -59.63 16.47 -43.78
N SER A 375 -60.89 16.75 -43.45
CA SER A 375 -61.22 17.47 -42.20
C SER A 375 -60.88 16.61 -40.98
N PRO A 376 -60.30 17.17 -39.89
CA PRO A 376 -59.99 18.59 -39.65
C PRO A 376 -58.61 19.03 -40.19
N ASN A 377 -57.79 18.12 -40.73
CA ASN A 377 -56.41 18.38 -41.19
C ASN A 377 -56.32 19.39 -42.35
N SER A 378 -57.37 19.49 -43.17
CA SER A 378 -57.51 20.48 -44.24
C SER A 378 -57.64 21.93 -43.74
N GLY A 379 -57.83 22.13 -42.44
CA GLY A 379 -57.76 23.44 -41.78
C GLY A 379 -56.34 24.03 -41.68
N TRP A 380 -55.34 23.29 -42.19
CA TRP A 380 -53.93 23.65 -42.14
C TRP A 380 -53.25 23.34 -43.48
N CYS A 381 -52.25 24.15 -43.83
CA CYS A 381 -51.43 23.91 -45.02
C CYS A 381 -49.94 24.03 -44.69
N ILE A 382 -49.13 23.35 -45.49
CA ILE A 382 -47.69 23.54 -45.51
C ILE A 382 -47.39 24.81 -46.29
N ARG A 383 -46.59 25.69 -45.70
CA ARG A 383 -46.13 26.95 -46.29
C ARG A 383 -44.75 26.85 -46.89
N ARG A 384 -43.88 26.06 -46.26
CA ARG A 384 -42.51 25.87 -46.70
C ARG A 384 -41.98 24.51 -46.26
N ILE A 385 -41.16 23.87 -47.09
CA ILE A 385 -40.34 22.71 -46.74
C ILE A 385 -38.92 23.01 -47.17
N GLY A 386 -37.95 22.73 -46.32
CA GLY A 386 -36.54 22.73 -46.69
C GLY A 386 -35.71 21.95 -45.68
N TYR A 387 -34.43 21.76 -45.97
CA TYR A 387 -33.49 21.14 -45.05
C TYR A 387 -32.33 22.07 -44.73
N ARG A 388 -31.67 21.76 -43.62
CA ARG A 388 -30.30 22.19 -43.34
C ARG A 388 -29.45 20.95 -43.16
#